data_AF-A0A8D8A8A6-F1
#
_entry.id   AF-A0A8D8A8A6-F1
#
_cell.length_a   1.000
_cell.length_b   1.000
_cell.length_c   1.000
_cell.angle_alpha   90.00
_cell.angle_beta   90.00
_cell.angle_gamma   90.00
#
_symmetry.space_group_name_H-M   'P 1'
#
loop_
_entity.id
_entity.type
_entity.pdbx_description
1 polymer ?
#
loop_
_entity_poly.entity_id
_entity_poly.type
_entity_poly.pdbx_seq_one_letter_code
_entity_poly.pdbx_strand_id
1 'polypeptide(L)'
;MNNGAVRCGAASVCRPVSAIYTKIQSQTNGYVHVATIPAGVYNLTVTELQNSQNYLALKTADHQRFIINGDYTISLSGLYQGAGTTFEYRRIDGLNNGSVASYRRIEGVTEWITAPGPTAEAIQLYLLSQQPNPGVKYEYLMPINTNPAAEQGSSGEDNRIDGLSNEISEKASLRVPKQRIILNNTLASSTSKPLRKRKFLWKVIGFSACSKSCGGGIQQPVIKCVREAPTRIFSPKRCAHLTQPVLNENLLRCNT
;
A
#
# COMPACT_ATOMS: atom_id res chain seq x y z
N MET A 1 -7.39 23.09 17.81
CA MET A 1 -6.55 22.38 16.80
C MET A 1 -7.43 22.21 15.57
N ASN A 2 -7.07 22.82 14.43
CA ASN A 2 -7.88 22.67 13.22
C ASN A 2 -7.80 21.21 12.75
N ASN A 3 -8.93 20.51 12.67
CA ASN A 3 -9.02 19.10 12.27
C ASN A 3 -8.62 18.82 10.79
N GLY A 4 -7.93 19.75 10.14
CA GLY A 4 -7.47 19.64 8.75
C GLY A 4 -8.61 19.48 7.73
N ALA A 5 -9.86 19.72 8.12
CA ALA A 5 -11.02 19.53 7.28
C ALA A 5 -11.03 20.55 6.13
N VAL A 6 -11.31 20.07 4.92
CA VAL A 6 -11.33 20.87 3.68
C VAL A 6 -12.65 20.68 2.95
N ARG A 7 -13.03 21.64 2.10
CA ARG A 7 -14.18 21.44 1.21
C ARG A 7 -13.82 20.47 0.10
N CYS A 8 -14.76 19.58 -0.24
CA CYS A 8 -14.63 18.61 -1.32
C CYS A 8 -16.00 18.45 -2.02
N GLY A 9 -16.01 18.43 -3.35
CA GLY A 9 -17.27 18.44 -4.10
C GLY A 9 -18.12 19.70 -3.81
N ALA A 10 -19.41 19.63 -4.15
CA ALA A 10 -20.30 20.79 -4.10
C ALA A 10 -20.80 21.16 -2.69
N ALA A 11 -20.93 20.19 -1.77
CA ALA A 11 -21.53 20.41 -0.45
C ALA A 11 -20.88 19.60 0.69
N SER A 12 -19.74 18.95 0.45
CA SER A 12 -19.13 18.05 1.44
C SER A 12 -17.91 18.68 2.11
N VAL A 13 -17.75 18.38 3.39
CA VAL A 13 -16.51 18.61 4.14
C VAL A 13 -15.78 17.28 4.23
N CYS A 14 -14.52 17.26 3.81
CA CYS A 14 -13.68 16.06 3.83
C CYS A 14 -12.53 16.20 4.82
N ARG A 15 -12.08 15.05 5.32
CA ARG A 15 -10.77 14.91 5.95
C ARG A 15 -9.73 14.41 4.93
N PRO A 16 -8.52 14.97 4.89
CA PRO A 16 -7.44 14.41 4.10
C PRO A 16 -6.93 13.10 4.71
N VAL A 17 -6.70 12.11 3.87
CA VAL A 17 -6.06 10.84 4.22
C VAL A 17 -4.80 10.71 3.38
N SER A 18 -3.69 10.37 4.02
CA SER A 18 -2.39 10.17 3.38
C SER A 18 -1.72 8.94 3.99
N ALA A 19 -1.22 8.05 3.13
CA ALA A 19 -0.59 6.81 3.57
C ALA A 19 0.54 6.39 2.64
N ILE A 20 1.46 5.58 3.19
CA ILE A 20 2.64 5.08 2.50
C ILE A 20 2.73 3.57 2.66
N TYR A 21 2.84 2.87 1.54
CA TYR A 21 3.04 1.44 1.47
C TYR A 21 4.47 1.11 1.03
N THR A 22 5.28 0.59 1.94
CA THR A 22 6.71 0.32 1.75
C THR A 22 7.07 -1.10 2.20
N LYS A 23 6.10 -2.03 2.17
CA LYS A 23 6.35 -3.43 2.50
C LYS A 23 7.21 -4.06 1.39
N ILE A 24 8.34 -4.67 1.78
CA ILE A 24 9.18 -5.45 0.86
C ILE A 24 8.50 -6.79 0.62
N GLN A 25 8.29 -7.16 -0.64
CA GLN A 25 7.76 -8.47 -1.00
C GLN A 25 8.89 -9.45 -1.28
N SER A 26 8.71 -10.70 -0.85
CA SER A 26 9.66 -11.79 -1.11
C SER A 26 9.48 -12.44 -2.48
N GLN A 27 8.36 -12.18 -3.14
CA GLN A 27 8.05 -12.63 -4.50
C GLN A 27 8.07 -11.42 -5.42
N THR A 28 8.87 -11.50 -6.47
CA THR A 28 8.82 -10.60 -7.64
C THR A 28 7.98 -11.30 -8.72
N ASN A 29 7.36 -10.54 -9.62
CA ASN A 29 6.48 -11.00 -10.71
C ASN A 29 5.03 -11.34 -10.34
N GLY A 30 4.36 -10.46 -9.59
CA GLY A 30 2.92 -10.61 -9.33
C GLY A 30 2.24 -9.32 -8.88
N TYR A 31 0.92 -9.33 -8.88
CA TYR A 31 0.11 -8.26 -8.31
C TYR A 31 0.14 -8.34 -6.79
N VAL A 32 0.64 -7.27 -6.16
CA VAL A 32 0.66 -7.13 -4.72
C VAL A 32 -0.41 -6.13 -4.31
N HIS A 33 -1.33 -6.55 -3.45
CA HIS A 33 -2.32 -5.63 -2.88
C HIS A 33 -1.62 -4.60 -1.98
N VAL A 34 -1.87 -3.32 -2.27
CA VAL A 34 -1.31 -2.17 -1.56
C VAL A 34 -2.32 -1.65 -0.54
N ALA A 35 -3.54 -1.35 -1.00
CA ALA A 35 -4.62 -0.80 -0.18
C ALA A 35 -5.98 -0.99 -0.85
N THR A 36 -7.04 -0.92 -0.04
CA THR A 36 -8.40 -0.73 -0.53
C THR A 36 -8.81 0.70 -0.20
N ILE A 37 -9.04 1.50 -1.24
CA ILE A 37 -9.52 2.89 -1.16
C ILE A 37 -11.05 2.83 -1.19
N PRO A 38 -11.76 3.40 -0.20
CA PRO A 38 -13.21 3.26 -0.11
C PRO A 38 -13.96 4.06 -1.20
N ALA A 39 -15.25 3.77 -1.33
CA ALA A 39 -16.16 4.59 -2.12
C ALA A 39 -16.31 6.00 -1.52
N GLY A 40 -16.72 6.95 -2.35
CA GLY A 40 -17.02 8.33 -1.98
C GLY A 40 -15.80 9.24 -1.85
N VAL A 41 -14.59 8.78 -2.18
CA VAL A 41 -13.38 9.60 -2.01
C VAL A 41 -13.21 10.59 -3.16
N TYR A 42 -12.69 11.77 -2.84
CA TYR A 42 -12.36 12.83 -3.79
C TYR A 42 -10.84 13.02 -3.89
N ASN A 43 -10.40 13.61 -5.00
CA ASN A 43 -9.02 14.04 -5.22
C ASN A 43 -7.98 12.94 -4.87
N LEU A 44 -8.22 11.73 -5.40
CA LEU A 44 -7.29 10.62 -5.23
C LEU A 44 -5.99 10.95 -5.99
N THR A 45 -4.85 10.72 -5.34
CA THR A 45 -3.52 10.76 -5.95
C THR A 45 -2.75 9.53 -5.47
N VAL A 46 -2.14 8.79 -6.39
CA VAL A 46 -1.26 7.66 -6.12
C VAL A 46 0.06 7.89 -6.84
N THR A 47 1.18 7.74 -6.15
CA THR A 47 2.51 8.00 -6.72
C THR A 47 3.55 7.07 -6.10
N GLU A 48 4.49 6.59 -6.90
CA GLU A 48 5.66 5.88 -6.37
C GLU A 48 6.61 6.83 -5.62
N LEU A 49 7.23 6.33 -4.55
CA LEU A 49 8.19 7.10 -3.76
C LEU A 49 9.52 7.34 -4.49
N GLN A 50 9.91 6.37 -5.30
CA GLN A 50 11.08 6.44 -6.17
C GLN A 50 10.73 5.72 -7.45
N ASN A 51 11.40 6.13 -8.52
CA ASN A 51 11.31 5.52 -9.82
C ASN A 51 11.57 4.03 -9.75
N SER A 52 10.73 3.23 -10.41
CA SER A 52 10.89 1.78 -10.41
C SER A 52 10.38 1.13 -11.69
N GLN A 53 10.74 -0.14 -11.86
CA GLN A 53 10.18 -0.99 -12.92
C GLN A 53 8.82 -1.59 -12.54
N ASN A 54 8.27 -1.28 -11.36
CA ASN A 54 6.93 -1.73 -11.00
C ASN A 54 5.87 -0.91 -11.73
N TYR A 55 4.63 -1.39 -11.70
CA TYR A 55 3.47 -0.70 -12.28
C TYR A 55 2.34 -0.59 -11.26
N LEU A 56 1.80 0.61 -11.08
CA LEU A 56 0.60 0.87 -10.30
C LEU A 56 -0.63 0.34 -11.06
N ALA A 57 -1.51 -0.38 -10.39
CA ALA A 57 -2.70 -0.95 -10.98
C ALA A 57 -3.94 -0.65 -10.14
N LEU A 58 -5.07 -0.40 -10.79
CA LEU A 58 -6.36 -0.21 -10.12
C LEU A 58 -7.36 -1.26 -10.57
N LYS A 59 -8.05 -1.85 -9.59
CA LYS A 59 -9.12 -2.82 -9.80
C LYS A 59 -10.35 -2.40 -9.00
N THR A 60 -11.53 -2.49 -9.58
CA THR A 60 -12.78 -2.28 -8.85
C THR A 60 -12.98 -3.39 -7.81
N ALA A 61 -13.42 -3.03 -6.60
CA ALA A 61 -13.59 -4.01 -5.53
C ALA A 61 -14.82 -4.90 -5.75
N ASP A 62 -15.93 -4.35 -6.25
CA ASP A 62 -17.19 -5.10 -6.33
C ASP A 62 -17.20 -5.96 -7.60
N HIS A 63 -16.87 -5.34 -8.74
CA HIS A 63 -16.90 -6.01 -10.04
C HIS A 63 -15.61 -6.75 -10.41
N GLN A 64 -14.55 -6.62 -9.60
CA GLN A 64 -13.26 -7.26 -9.84
C GLN A 64 -12.67 -6.98 -11.24
N ARG A 65 -12.90 -5.78 -11.78
CA ARG A 65 -12.43 -5.36 -13.11
C ARG A 65 -11.26 -4.40 -13.00
N PHE A 66 -10.19 -4.64 -13.77
CA PHE A 66 -9.09 -3.69 -13.88
C PHE A 66 -9.52 -2.41 -14.62
N ILE A 67 -9.16 -1.26 -14.07
CA ILE A 67 -9.35 0.07 -14.67
C ILE A 67 -8.06 0.52 -15.36
N ILE A 68 -6.92 0.38 -14.67
CA ILE A 68 -5.58 0.73 -15.14
C ILE A 68 -4.67 -0.46 -14.83
N ASN A 69 -3.82 -0.84 -15.80
CA ASN A 69 -2.84 -1.94 -15.72
C ASN A 69 -3.44 -3.24 -15.17
N GLY A 70 -3.83 -4.16 -16.05
CA GLY A 70 -4.60 -5.35 -15.69
C GLY A 70 -4.23 -6.55 -16.54
N ASP A 71 -4.45 -7.76 -16.03
CA ASP A 71 -4.20 -9.00 -16.77
C ASP A 71 -2.79 -9.07 -17.37
N TYR A 72 -1.80 -8.58 -16.62
CA TYR A 72 -0.39 -8.46 -17.03
C TYR A 72 -0.15 -7.58 -18.27
N THR A 73 -1.13 -6.75 -18.63
CA THR A 73 -1.06 -5.76 -19.72
C THR A 73 -0.86 -4.36 -19.15
N ILE A 74 0.06 -3.61 -19.75
CA ILE A 74 0.38 -2.24 -19.36
C ILE A 74 -0.42 -1.26 -20.21
N SER A 75 -1.23 -0.45 -19.54
CA SER A 75 -2.00 0.65 -20.09
C SER A 75 -1.09 1.77 -20.59
N LEU A 76 -1.51 2.51 -21.63
CA LEU A 76 -0.84 3.74 -22.05
C LEU A 76 -1.17 4.91 -21.11
N SER A 77 -0.33 5.93 -21.06
CA SER A 77 -0.69 7.18 -20.36
C SER A 77 -1.97 7.77 -20.97
N GLY A 78 -2.96 8.12 -20.15
CA GLY A 78 -4.25 8.59 -20.63
C GLY A 78 -5.35 8.63 -19.56
N LEU A 79 -6.59 8.81 -20.01
CA LEU A 79 -7.78 8.87 -19.17
C LEU A 79 -8.54 7.53 -19.22
N TYR A 80 -8.94 7.02 -18.06
CA TYR A 80 -9.61 5.73 -17.88
C TYR A 80 -10.89 5.90 -17.07
N GLN A 81 -12.02 5.43 -17.59
CA GLN A 81 -13.29 5.47 -16.86
C GLN A 81 -13.44 4.22 -15.97
N GLY A 82 -13.89 4.41 -14.74
CA GLY A 82 -14.16 3.33 -13.80
C GLY A 82 -14.71 3.86 -12.47
N ALA A 83 -15.41 3.01 -11.71
CA ALA A 83 -15.94 3.35 -10.38
C ALA A 83 -16.60 4.75 -10.31
N GLY A 84 -17.39 5.12 -11.31
CA GLY A 84 -18.13 6.38 -11.35
C GLY A 84 -17.29 7.65 -11.55
N THR A 85 -16.00 7.56 -11.86
CA THR A 85 -15.14 8.72 -12.11
C THR A 85 -14.13 8.45 -13.25
N THR A 86 -13.29 9.44 -13.54
CA THR A 86 -12.21 9.34 -14.52
C THR A 86 -10.87 9.34 -13.81
N PHE A 87 -10.05 8.35 -14.10
CA PHE A 87 -8.67 8.26 -13.62
C PHE A 87 -7.72 8.75 -14.71
N GLU A 88 -6.88 9.73 -14.39
CA GLU A 88 -5.73 10.08 -15.23
C GLU A 88 -4.54 9.23 -14.77
N TYR A 89 -4.02 8.42 -15.68
CA TYR A 89 -2.83 7.62 -15.48
C TYR A 89 -1.70 8.20 -16.33
N ARG A 90 -0.57 8.46 -15.68
CA ARG A 90 0.62 9.02 -16.32
C ARG A 90 1.85 8.23 -15.94
N ARG A 91 2.65 7.94 -16.95
CA ARG A 91 3.93 7.28 -16.83
C ARG A 91 4.88 7.88 -17.86
N ILE A 92 5.99 8.45 -17.39
CA ILE A 92 6.93 9.21 -18.24
C ILE A 92 7.76 8.30 -19.15
N ASP A 93 7.88 7.01 -18.83
CA ASP A 93 8.63 6.03 -19.63
C ASP A 93 7.87 5.51 -20.87
N GLY A 94 6.84 6.24 -21.31
CA GLY A 94 5.88 5.82 -22.33
C GLY A 94 6.52 5.04 -23.48
N LEU A 95 5.89 3.92 -23.81
CA LEU A 95 6.00 3.14 -25.05
C LEU A 95 5.70 3.98 -26.31
N ASN A 96 6.28 5.18 -26.40
CA ASN A 96 6.23 6.02 -27.57
C ASN A 96 7.32 5.52 -28.52
N ASN A 97 6.93 4.60 -29.40
CA ASN A 97 7.66 4.18 -30.61
C ASN A 97 8.98 3.43 -30.42
N GLY A 98 8.91 2.23 -29.86
CA GLY A 98 9.68 1.07 -30.36
C GLY A 98 11.21 1.13 -30.41
N SER A 99 11.86 2.12 -29.78
CA SER A 99 13.32 2.20 -29.76
C SER A 99 13.86 1.97 -28.34
N VAL A 100 14.44 0.78 -28.16
CA VAL A 100 15.12 0.30 -26.94
C VAL A 100 16.32 1.19 -26.54
N ALA A 101 16.71 2.14 -27.39
CA ALA A 101 17.90 2.98 -27.23
C ALA A 101 17.68 4.30 -26.44
N SER A 102 16.44 4.74 -26.18
CA SER A 102 16.19 5.97 -25.40
C SER A 102 16.19 5.76 -23.87
N TYR A 103 16.19 4.51 -23.41
CA TYR A 103 15.89 4.14 -22.03
C TYR A 103 17.01 4.39 -21.01
N ARG A 104 18.26 4.59 -21.46
CA ARG A 104 19.42 4.78 -20.55
C ARG A 104 19.63 6.23 -20.08
N ARG A 105 18.80 7.19 -20.49
CA ARG A 105 18.97 8.62 -20.16
C ARG A 105 17.79 9.30 -19.46
N ILE A 106 16.72 8.58 -19.13
CA ILE A 106 15.61 9.19 -18.38
C ILE A 106 15.86 9.02 -16.88
N GLU A 107 16.49 10.03 -16.27
CA GLU A 107 16.29 10.30 -14.85
C GLU A 107 14.84 10.80 -14.68
N GLY A 108 14.00 10.09 -13.92
CA GLY A 108 12.62 10.52 -13.64
C GLY A 108 11.47 9.61 -14.13
N VAL A 109 11.51 8.29 -13.92
CA VAL A 109 10.31 7.43 -14.05
C VAL A 109 9.33 7.75 -12.93
N THR A 110 8.46 8.71 -13.18
CA THR A 110 7.37 9.07 -12.28
C THR A 110 6.09 8.46 -12.84
N GLU A 111 5.56 7.44 -12.18
CA GLU A 111 4.23 6.88 -12.42
C GLU A 111 3.27 7.47 -11.39
N TRP A 112 2.13 7.98 -11.85
CA TRP A 112 1.08 8.46 -10.97
C TRP A 112 -0.31 8.25 -11.54
N ILE A 113 -1.27 8.16 -10.62
CA ILE A 113 -2.70 8.08 -10.91
C ILE A 113 -3.40 9.16 -10.13
N THR A 114 -4.25 9.95 -10.80
CA THR A 114 -5.13 10.92 -10.16
C THR A 114 -6.58 10.66 -10.52
N ALA A 115 -7.52 11.01 -9.63
CA ALA A 115 -8.94 11.03 -9.95
C ALA A 115 -9.66 12.12 -9.15
N PRO A 116 -10.57 12.91 -9.78
CA PRO A 116 -11.29 13.97 -9.10
C PRO A 116 -12.32 13.42 -8.09
N GLY A 117 -12.93 12.26 -8.38
CA GLY A 117 -14.00 11.66 -7.57
C GLY A 117 -15.36 12.36 -7.72
N PRO A 118 -16.38 11.96 -6.93
CA PRO A 118 -16.30 10.87 -5.96
C PRO A 118 -16.18 9.51 -6.66
N THR A 119 -15.52 8.54 -6.02
CA THR A 119 -15.62 7.15 -6.46
C THR A 119 -17.00 6.58 -6.07
N ALA A 120 -17.65 5.86 -6.98
CA ALA A 120 -18.95 5.22 -6.72
C ALA A 120 -18.83 3.88 -5.99
N GLU A 121 -17.70 3.19 -6.14
CA GLU A 121 -17.39 1.94 -5.44
C GLU A 121 -15.95 1.97 -4.89
N ALA A 122 -15.61 1.01 -4.03
CA ALA A 122 -14.25 0.89 -3.52
C ALA A 122 -13.28 0.44 -4.62
N ILE A 123 -12.06 0.96 -4.57
CA ILE A 123 -10.97 0.64 -5.50
C ILE A 123 -9.86 -0.09 -4.76
N GLN A 124 -9.40 -1.21 -5.32
CA GLN A 124 -8.22 -1.91 -4.86
C GLN A 124 -6.99 -1.39 -5.63
N LEU A 125 -6.05 -0.81 -4.88
CA LEU A 125 -4.75 -0.40 -5.39
C LEU A 125 -3.79 -1.60 -5.32
N TYR A 126 -3.16 -1.88 -6.44
CA TYR A 126 -2.17 -2.93 -6.60
C TYR A 126 -0.84 -2.37 -7.13
N LEU A 127 0.23 -3.12 -6.86
CA LEU A 127 1.54 -2.96 -7.47
C LEU A 127 1.85 -4.24 -8.25
N LEU A 128 1.95 -4.17 -9.57
CA LEU A 128 2.53 -5.25 -10.37
C LEU A 128 4.06 -5.17 -10.20
N SER A 129 4.60 -6.06 -9.37
CA SER A 129 5.99 -6.00 -8.94
C SER A 129 6.93 -6.66 -9.97
N GLN A 130 7.89 -5.89 -10.48
CA GLN A 130 9.05 -6.35 -11.26
C GLN A 130 10.35 -6.25 -10.46
N GLN A 131 10.37 -5.40 -9.43
CA GLN A 131 11.49 -5.21 -8.52
C GLN A 131 10.99 -4.95 -7.08
N PRO A 132 11.89 -4.90 -6.06
CA PRO A 132 11.48 -4.51 -4.72
C PRO A 132 10.75 -3.16 -4.71
N ASN A 133 9.62 -3.11 -4.00
CA ASN A 133 8.79 -1.92 -3.87
C ASN A 133 9.60 -0.72 -3.29
N PRO A 134 9.80 0.37 -4.05
CA PRO A 134 10.46 1.59 -3.56
C PRO A 134 9.61 2.36 -2.53
N GLY A 135 8.32 2.01 -2.47
CA GLY A 135 7.29 2.69 -1.72
C GLY A 135 6.22 3.26 -2.65
N VAL A 136 4.96 3.23 -2.20
CA VAL A 136 3.83 3.88 -2.88
C VAL A 136 3.18 4.83 -1.88
N LYS A 137 3.02 6.10 -2.25
CA LYS A 137 2.20 7.07 -1.51
C LYS A 137 0.82 7.12 -2.16
N TYR A 138 -0.23 7.16 -1.35
CA TYR A 138 -1.57 7.47 -1.84
C TYR A 138 -2.27 8.43 -0.89
N GLU A 139 -3.00 9.36 -1.47
CA GLU A 139 -3.68 10.45 -0.78
C GLU A 139 -5.07 10.64 -1.37
N TYR A 140 -6.05 10.93 -0.53
CA TYR A 140 -7.42 11.23 -0.97
C TYR A 140 -8.16 12.02 0.09
N LEU A 141 -9.26 12.65 -0.31
CA LEU A 141 -10.19 13.35 0.57
C LEU A 141 -11.39 12.44 0.86
N MET A 142 -11.62 12.17 2.15
CA MET A 142 -12.72 11.33 2.63
C MET A 142 -13.83 12.21 3.20
N PRO A 143 -15.07 12.13 2.70
CA PRO A 143 -16.20 12.86 3.28
C PRO A 143 -16.37 12.53 4.76
N ILE A 144 -16.61 13.57 5.56
CA ILE A 144 -16.98 13.43 6.97
C ILE A 144 -18.50 13.30 6.99
N ASN A 145 -19.01 12.13 7.38
CA ASN A 145 -20.43 11.98 7.66
C ASN A 145 -20.74 12.77 8.92
N THR A 146 -21.34 13.96 8.78
CA THR A 146 -21.85 14.74 9.91
C THR A 146 -23.18 14.15 10.40
N ASN A 147 -23.18 12.88 10.81
CA ASN A 147 -24.25 12.33 11.63
C ASN A 147 -23.82 12.52 13.09
N PRO A 148 -24.56 13.29 13.93
CA PRO A 148 -24.20 13.54 15.34
C PRO A 148 -24.22 12.31 16.28
N ALA A 149 -24.20 11.08 15.77
CA ALA A 149 -24.55 9.88 16.55
C ALA A 149 -23.59 8.69 16.40
N ALA A 150 -22.35 8.88 15.92
CA ALA A 150 -21.40 7.78 15.79
C ALA A 150 -19.98 8.14 16.30
N GLU A 151 -19.91 8.70 17.50
CA GLU A 151 -18.72 8.63 18.35
C GLU A 151 -19.14 8.14 19.74
N GLN A 152 -19.35 6.84 19.89
CA GLN A 152 -19.19 6.18 21.18
C GLN A 152 -18.18 5.05 20.99
N GLY A 153 -17.05 5.21 21.68
CA GLY A 153 -15.92 4.32 21.62
C GLY A 153 -16.27 2.93 22.12
N SER A 154 -15.71 1.91 21.45
CA SER A 154 -15.59 0.58 22.03
C SER A 154 -14.27 0.54 22.83
N SER A 155 -14.34 1.07 24.06
CA SER A 155 -13.49 0.62 25.16
C SER A 155 -14.08 -0.69 25.69
N GLY A 156 -13.25 -1.72 25.81
CA GLY A 156 -13.71 -3.09 26.06
C GLY A 156 -14.26 -3.33 27.46
N GLU A 157 -14.92 -4.47 27.61
CA GLU A 157 -15.09 -5.16 28.88
C GLU A 157 -15.08 -6.68 28.65
N ASP A 158 -14.20 -7.32 29.43
CA ASP A 158 -13.97 -8.74 29.58
C ASP A 158 -14.95 -9.24 30.66
N ASN A 159 -15.66 -10.34 30.45
CA ASN A 159 -16.18 -11.19 31.54
C ASN A 159 -16.64 -12.57 31.01
N ARG A 160 -15.93 -13.60 31.49
CA ARG A 160 -16.35 -15.02 31.55
C ARG A 160 -17.42 -15.17 32.67
N ILE A 161 -18.31 -16.16 32.74
CA ILE A 161 -18.13 -17.61 33.01
C ILE A 161 -19.51 -18.33 32.93
N ASP A 162 -19.48 -19.64 32.58
CA ASP A 162 -20.42 -20.79 32.77
C ASP A 162 -21.91 -20.65 32.45
N GLY A 163 -22.61 -21.63 31.87
CA GLY A 163 -22.34 -23.06 31.67
C GLY A 163 -23.68 -23.81 31.84
N LEU A 164 -23.90 -24.91 31.09
CA LEU A 164 -24.53 -26.19 31.51
C LEU A 164 -25.23 -26.97 30.34
N SER A 165 -24.56 -28.07 29.97
CA SER A 165 -24.95 -29.42 29.50
C SER A 165 -26.31 -29.76 28.82
N ASN A 166 -26.23 -30.52 27.71
CA ASN A 166 -26.60 -31.96 27.55
C ASN A 166 -26.49 -32.34 26.04
N GLU A 167 -25.62 -33.27 25.59
CA GLU A 167 -25.79 -34.75 25.46
C GLU A 167 -26.92 -35.12 24.45
N ILE A 168 -26.73 -35.80 23.30
CA ILE A 168 -26.10 -37.12 23.02
C ILE A 168 -25.79 -37.34 21.51
N SER A 169 -24.62 -37.96 21.25
CA SER A 169 -24.19 -38.97 20.26
C SER A 169 -24.84 -39.12 18.87
N GLU A 170 -23.98 -39.11 17.83
CA GLU A 170 -23.85 -40.28 16.94
C GLU A 170 -22.42 -40.39 16.33
N LYS A 171 -21.91 -41.63 16.32
CA LYS A 171 -20.55 -42.01 15.94
C LYS A 171 -20.49 -42.42 14.46
N ALA A 172 -19.40 -42.06 13.77
CA ALA A 172 -18.78 -42.95 12.78
C ALA A 172 -17.29 -42.64 12.62
N SER A 173 -16.46 -43.66 12.82
CA SER A 173 -15.00 -43.67 12.65
C SER A 173 -14.61 -44.12 11.26
N LEU A 174 -13.58 -43.51 10.67
CA LEU A 174 -12.67 -44.19 9.74
C LEU A 174 -11.23 -43.73 10.02
N ARG A 175 -10.41 -44.65 10.56
CA ARG A 175 -8.97 -44.51 10.81
C ARG A 175 -8.20 -45.01 9.57
N VAL A 176 -7.13 -44.32 9.19
CA VAL A 176 -6.09 -44.81 8.26
C VAL A 176 -4.72 -44.71 8.96
N PRO A 177 -3.81 -45.70 8.83
CA PRO A 177 -2.74 -45.94 9.80
C PRO A 177 -1.44 -45.16 9.53
N LYS A 178 -0.72 -44.81 10.61
CA LYS A 178 0.66 -44.31 10.58
C LYS A 178 1.64 -45.48 10.38
N GLN A 179 2.37 -45.48 9.26
CA GLN A 179 3.54 -46.35 9.09
C GLN A 179 4.81 -45.63 9.57
N ARG A 180 5.52 -46.30 10.49
CA ARG A 180 6.91 -45.99 10.88
C ARG A 180 7.83 -46.59 9.85
N ILE A 181 8.75 -45.79 9.30
CA ILE A 181 9.96 -46.31 8.64
C ILE A 181 11.14 -45.95 9.53
N ILE A 182 11.88 -46.96 9.96
CA ILE A 182 13.20 -46.87 10.59
C ILE A 182 14.22 -46.99 9.46
N LEU A 183 15.14 -46.04 9.32
CA LEU A 183 16.44 -46.26 8.69
C LEU A 183 17.50 -45.31 9.29
N ASN A 184 18.32 -45.93 10.14
CA ASN A 184 19.72 -45.74 10.54
C ASN A 184 20.47 -44.39 10.39
N ASN A 185 21.21 -44.10 11.47
CA ASN A 185 22.24 -43.09 11.65
C ASN A 185 23.27 -43.03 10.52
N THR A 186 23.41 -41.84 9.91
CA THR A 186 24.69 -41.31 9.42
C THR A 186 24.77 -39.81 9.70
N LEU A 187 25.89 -39.43 10.33
CA LEU A 187 26.45 -38.10 10.61
C LEU A 187 25.50 -36.89 10.72
N ALA A 188 25.43 -36.36 11.94
CA ALA A 188 24.89 -35.06 12.26
C ALA A 188 25.49 -33.96 11.35
N SER A 189 24.65 -33.39 10.47
CA SER A 189 24.90 -32.10 9.83
C SER A 189 23.83 -31.12 10.31
N SER A 190 24.24 -30.26 11.25
CA SER A 190 23.47 -29.15 11.77
C SER A 190 23.15 -28.16 10.65
N THR A 191 22.10 -28.40 9.89
CA THR A 191 21.53 -27.37 9.01
C THR A 191 20.50 -26.59 9.81
N SER A 192 21.01 -25.67 10.62
CA SER A 192 20.21 -24.57 11.15
C SER A 192 19.45 -23.94 9.97
N LYS A 193 18.11 -23.98 9.99
CA LYS A 193 17.30 -23.14 9.11
C LYS A 193 17.87 -21.71 9.24
N PRO A 194 18.28 -21.03 8.15
CA PRO A 194 18.85 -19.72 8.28
C PRO A 194 17.76 -18.81 8.84
N LEU A 195 17.88 -18.46 10.11
CA LEU A 195 17.18 -17.32 10.68
C LEU A 195 17.58 -16.14 9.79
N ARG A 196 16.73 -15.72 8.85
CA ARG A 196 16.95 -14.50 8.07
C ARG A 196 17.20 -13.41 9.09
N LYS A 197 18.47 -13.02 9.28
CA LYS A 197 18.86 -11.93 10.17
C LYS A 197 18.06 -10.72 9.70
N ARG A 198 17.07 -10.31 10.50
CA ARG A 198 16.17 -9.21 10.16
C ARG A 198 17.01 -7.95 10.04
N LYS A 199 17.18 -7.44 8.82
CA LYS A 199 18.05 -6.31 8.51
C LYS A 199 17.39 -5.00 8.94
N PHE A 200 18.21 -4.02 9.34
CA PHE A 200 17.77 -2.65 9.50
C PHE A 200 17.81 -1.94 8.15
N LEU A 201 16.89 -1.00 7.93
CA LEU A 201 16.90 -0.14 6.74
C LEU A 201 16.25 1.22 7.02
N TRP A 202 16.59 2.20 6.19
CA TRP A 202 15.91 3.49 6.16
C TRP A 202 14.58 3.37 5.43
N LYS A 203 13.51 3.87 6.06
CA LYS A 203 12.15 3.79 5.52
C LYS A 203 11.45 5.13 5.67
N VAL A 204 10.80 5.58 4.61
CA VAL A 204 9.86 6.71 4.69
C VAL A 204 8.62 6.24 5.41
N ILE A 205 8.28 6.89 6.51
CA ILE A 205 7.10 6.56 7.33
C ILE A 205 5.99 7.62 7.20
N GLY A 206 6.26 8.75 6.58
CA GLY A 206 5.31 9.84 6.38
C GLY A 206 5.99 11.07 5.79
N PHE A 207 5.26 12.17 5.74
CA PHE A 207 5.77 13.50 5.37
C PHE A 207 5.42 14.51 6.47
N SER A 208 6.19 15.60 6.55
CA SER A 208 5.88 16.72 7.43
C SER A 208 4.61 17.44 6.98
N ALA A 209 4.11 18.36 7.82
CA ALA A 209 3.15 19.35 7.35
C ALA A 209 3.73 20.12 6.15
N CYS A 210 2.84 20.52 5.23
CA CYS A 210 3.22 21.35 4.10
C CYS A 210 3.70 22.72 4.58
N SER A 211 4.74 23.27 3.96
CA SER A 211 5.27 24.59 4.32
C SER A 211 4.28 25.74 4.11
N LYS A 212 3.25 25.54 3.29
CA LYS A 212 2.14 26.48 3.08
C LYS A 212 0.81 25.77 3.22
N SER A 213 -0.20 26.46 3.73
CA SER A 213 -1.58 25.94 3.81
C SER A 213 -2.36 26.02 2.49
N CYS A 214 -1.91 26.82 1.52
CA CYS A 214 -2.51 26.95 0.18
C CYS A 214 -1.48 27.45 -0.85
N GLY A 215 -1.80 27.30 -2.14
CA GLY A 215 -1.05 27.92 -3.25
C GLY A 215 0.36 27.35 -3.47
N GLY A 216 0.56 26.06 -3.20
CA GLY A 216 1.81 25.35 -3.45
C GLY A 216 2.88 25.56 -2.36
N GLY A 217 3.34 24.46 -1.77
CA GLY A 217 4.40 24.41 -0.77
C GLY A 217 5.29 23.18 -0.92
N ILE A 218 6.16 22.98 0.07
CA ILE A 218 7.09 21.85 0.16
C ILE A 218 6.85 21.10 1.47
N GLN A 219 6.86 19.76 1.40
CA GLN A 219 6.82 18.83 2.52
C GLN A 219 8.13 18.03 2.58
N GLN A 220 8.59 17.72 3.79
CA GLN A 220 9.81 16.94 4.01
C GLN A 220 9.47 15.49 4.36
N PRO A 221 10.23 14.50 3.85
CA PRO A 221 9.99 13.10 4.18
C PRO A 221 10.43 12.79 5.60
N VAL A 222 9.58 12.10 6.36
CA VAL A 222 9.91 11.56 7.68
C VAL A 222 10.55 10.19 7.47
N ILE A 223 11.88 10.15 7.47
CA ILE A 223 12.67 8.93 7.28
C ILE A 223 13.09 8.39 8.65
N LYS A 224 12.83 7.11 8.90
CA LYS A 224 13.23 6.43 10.15
C LYS A 224 14.00 5.14 9.86
N CYS A 225 14.94 4.82 10.75
CA CYS A 225 15.60 3.53 10.76
C CYS A 225 14.62 2.50 11.33
N VAL A 226 14.34 1.44 10.58
CA VAL A 226 13.37 0.42 10.98
C VAL A 226 13.94 -1.00 10.82
N ARG A 227 13.32 -1.95 11.52
CA ARG A 227 13.46 -3.38 11.23
C ARG A 227 12.14 -3.89 10.67
N GLU A 228 12.18 -4.68 9.61
CA GLU A 228 10.97 -5.24 9.01
C GLU A 228 10.49 -6.51 9.72
N ALA A 229 9.16 -6.68 9.74
CA ALA A 229 8.41 -7.78 10.32
C ALA A 229 8.56 -7.99 11.84
N PRO A 230 7.71 -7.37 12.68
CA PRO A 230 6.86 -6.21 12.39
C PRO A 230 7.71 -4.94 12.25
N THR A 231 7.20 -3.94 11.51
CA THR A 231 7.90 -2.66 11.38
C THR A 231 8.01 -1.99 12.75
N ARG A 232 9.25 -1.85 13.23
CA ARG A 232 9.58 -1.14 14.47
C ARG A 232 10.61 -0.06 14.20
N ILE A 233 10.39 1.13 14.75
CA ILE A 233 11.30 2.27 14.65
C ILE A 233 12.45 2.11 15.64
N PHE A 234 13.63 2.50 15.21
CA PHE A 234 14.87 2.37 15.98
C PHE A 234 15.75 3.62 15.82
N SER A 235 16.77 3.72 16.68
CA SER A 235 17.74 4.82 16.62
C SER A 235 18.40 4.90 15.23
N PRO A 236 18.55 6.13 14.67
CA PRO A 236 19.30 6.40 13.43
C PRO A 236 20.66 5.70 13.35
N LYS A 237 21.36 5.56 14.47
CA LYS A 237 22.69 4.93 14.55
C LYS A 237 22.72 3.51 13.96
N ARG A 238 21.63 2.76 14.05
CA ARG A 238 21.54 1.39 13.49
C ARG A 238 21.51 1.33 11.97
N CYS A 239 21.15 2.44 11.32
CA CYS A 239 21.13 2.56 9.88
C CYS A 239 22.19 3.55 9.35
N ALA A 240 23.08 4.09 10.21
CA ALA A 240 24.01 5.14 9.83
C ALA A 240 24.99 4.75 8.70
N HIS A 241 25.27 3.46 8.55
CA HIS A 241 26.12 2.90 7.50
C HIS A 241 25.35 2.59 6.19
N LEU A 242 24.03 2.80 6.17
CA LEU A 242 23.17 2.52 5.04
C LEU A 242 22.76 3.82 4.36
N THR A 243 22.64 3.78 3.04
CA THR A 243 22.15 4.90 2.22
C THR A 243 20.66 5.14 2.48
N GLN A 244 20.26 6.40 2.67
CA GLN A 244 18.86 6.78 2.76
C GLN A 244 18.16 6.72 1.39
N PRO A 245 16.84 6.50 1.35
CA PRO A 245 16.08 6.50 0.11
C PRO A 245 16.13 7.88 -0.56
N VAL A 246 16.40 7.93 -1.86
CA VAL A 246 16.33 9.15 -2.68
C VAL A 246 14.91 9.25 -3.24
N LEU A 247 14.18 10.29 -2.86
CA LEU A 247 12.77 10.44 -3.26
C LEU A 247 12.62 11.28 -4.51
N ASN A 248 11.57 10.99 -5.26
CA ASN A 248 11.12 11.84 -6.36
C ASN A 248 10.75 13.24 -5.83
N GLU A 249 11.32 14.29 -6.42
CA GLU A 249 11.09 15.68 -6.01
C GLU A 249 9.62 16.11 -6.07
N ASN A 250 8.83 15.53 -6.98
CA ASN A 250 7.41 15.83 -7.09
C ASN A 250 6.63 15.42 -5.84
N LEU A 251 7.10 14.44 -5.07
CA LEU A 251 6.50 14.05 -3.79
C LEU A 251 6.73 15.07 -2.70
N LEU A 252 7.75 15.92 -2.85
CA LEU A 252 8.06 16.98 -1.91
C LEU A 252 7.14 18.18 -2.12
N ARG A 253 6.44 18.28 -3.26
CA ARG A 253 5.44 19.32 -3.48
C ARG A 253 4.13 18.96 -2.78
N CYS A 254 3.43 19.97 -2.28
CA CYS A 254 2.14 19.81 -1.59
C CYS A 254 1.27 21.04 -1.80
N ASN A 255 -0.05 20.88 -1.63
CA ASN A 255 -1.05 21.95 -1.80
C ASN A 255 -0.94 22.68 -3.15
N THR A 256 -0.51 21.97 -4.19
CA THR A 256 -0.40 22.44 -5.58
C THR A 256 -1.76 22.60 -6.23
#